data_AF-A0A9D7TMZ0-F1
#
_entry.id   AF-A0A9D7TMZ0-F1
#
_cell.length_a   1.000
_cell.length_b   1.000
_cell.length_c   1.000
_cell.angle_alpha   90.00
_cell.angle_beta   90.00
_cell.angle_gamma   90.00
#
_symmetry.space_group_name_H-M   'P 1'
#
loop_
_entity.id
_entity.type
_entity.pdbx_description
1 polymer ?
#
loop_
_entity_poly.entity_id
_entity_poly.type
_entity_poly.pdbx_seq_one_letter_code
_entity_poly.pdbx_strand_id
1 'polypeptide(L)'
;MIKLFRNIRQSMLSNGQTIKYFKYAIGEIILVVIGILIALQINNWSEQNKINAKRAVYMQSLQNDLNVDVNELKKRINNINVQYKNDDAEKNRLSGAQTTEDSVLARVKRLNIFLETYAEFNNNTFNSLISSGEIDLLGPELKNELFTLNKMQEKAKQSYNIHFDKYLDNYLNFSSKYPVGRYTELDSGTLNNYLWQHNDYKEFW
;
A
#
# COMPACT_ATOMS: atom_id res chain seq x y z
N MET A 1 51.72 -21.00 -8.47
CA MET A 1 52.33 -20.97 -9.82
C MET A 1 52.40 -22.40 -10.33
N ILE A 2 51.82 -22.69 -11.50
CA ILE A 2 51.84 -24.04 -12.08
C ILE A 2 53.32 -24.45 -12.26
N LYS A 3 53.69 -25.65 -11.78
CA LYS A 3 55.09 -26.14 -11.77
C LYS A 3 55.79 -26.02 -13.13
N LEU A 4 55.02 -26.13 -14.20
CA LEU A 4 55.48 -25.99 -15.59
C LEU A 4 56.13 -24.62 -15.87
N PHE A 5 55.45 -23.51 -15.55
CA PHE A 5 55.98 -22.16 -15.79
C PHE A 5 57.18 -21.83 -14.89
N ARG A 6 57.21 -22.40 -13.68
CA ARG A 6 58.36 -22.26 -12.77
C ARG A 6 59.64 -22.89 -13.35
N ASN A 7 59.53 -24.09 -13.91
CA ASN A 7 60.68 -24.82 -14.47
C ASN A 7 61.21 -24.16 -15.76
N ILE A 8 60.31 -23.64 -16.61
CA ILE A 8 60.69 -22.92 -17.84
C ILE A 8 61.47 -21.64 -17.52
N ARG A 9 61.07 -20.91 -16.48
CA ARG A 9 61.77 -19.68 -16.06
C ARG A 9 63.14 -19.95 -15.46
N GLN A 10 63.28 -21.02 -14.67
CA GLN A 10 64.57 -21.42 -14.11
C GLN A 10 65.56 -21.82 -15.20
N SER A 11 65.14 -22.56 -16.24
CA SER A 11 66.04 -22.94 -17.33
C SER A 11 66.45 -21.77 -18.23
N MET A 12 65.61 -20.74 -18.38
CA MET A 12 65.94 -19.54 -19.15
C MET A 12 66.93 -18.61 -18.43
N LEU A 13 66.84 -18.54 -17.09
CA LEU A 13 67.82 -17.82 -16.25
C LEU A 13 69.18 -18.52 -16.24
N SER A 14 69.22 -19.86 -16.15
CA SER A 14 70.48 -20.62 -16.19
C SER A 14 71.21 -20.52 -17.53
N ASN A 15 70.48 -20.25 -18.62
CA ASN A 15 71.04 -20.11 -19.97
C ASN A 15 71.39 -18.66 -20.37
N GLY A 16 71.37 -17.70 -19.43
CA GLY A 16 71.72 -16.29 -19.70
C GLY A 16 70.69 -15.50 -20.54
N GLN A 17 69.47 -16.00 -20.71
CA GLN A 17 68.45 -15.41 -21.58
C GLN A 17 67.50 -14.45 -20.83
N THR A 18 68.05 -13.46 -20.13
CA THR A 18 67.30 -12.52 -19.27
C THR A 18 66.18 -11.77 -19.98
N ILE A 19 66.38 -11.31 -21.23
CA ILE A 19 65.34 -10.60 -22.00
C ILE A 19 64.13 -11.51 -22.30
N LYS A 20 64.38 -12.79 -22.62
CA LYS A 20 63.30 -13.76 -22.86
C LYS A 20 62.58 -14.07 -21.55
N TYR A 21 63.31 -14.25 -20.45
CA TYR A 21 62.73 -14.44 -19.11
C TYR A 21 61.74 -13.33 -18.75
N PHE A 22 62.11 -12.05 -18.94
CA PHE A 22 61.22 -10.92 -18.64
C PHE A 22 59.95 -10.93 -19.49
N LYS A 23 60.05 -11.20 -20.80
CA LYS A 23 58.88 -11.33 -21.69
C LYS A 23 57.92 -12.44 -21.23
N TYR A 24 58.45 -13.59 -20.82
CA TYR A 24 57.64 -14.71 -20.32
C TYR A 24 57.02 -14.43 -18.94
N ALA A 25 57.75 -13.79 -18.02
CA ALA A 25 57.22 -13.42 -16.71
C ALA A 25 56.09 -12.38 -16.82
N ILE A 26 56.21 -11.42 -17.75
CA ILE A 26 55.13 -10.46 -18.05
C ILE A 26 53.91 -11.19 -18.63
N GLY A 27 54.12 -12.12 -19.56
CA GLY A 27 53.03 -12.94 -20.11
C GLY A 27 52.29 -13.75 -19.05
N GLU A 28 53.01 -14.33 -18.08
CA GLU A 28 52.41 -15.06 -16.96
C GLU A 28 51.58 -14.15 -16.03
N ILE A 29 52.09 -12.95 -15.72
CA ILE A 29 51.34 -11.97 -14.93
C ILE A 29 50.05 -11.58 -15.66
N ILE A 30 50.13 -11.28 -16.96
CA ILE A 30 48.94 -10.94 -17.77
C ILE A 30 47.92 -12.07 -17.76
N LEU A 31 48.37 -13.32 -17.90
CA LEU A 31 47.49 -14.49 -17.93
C LEU A 31 46.82 -14.74 -16.57
N VAL A 32 47.55 -14.54 -15.46
CA VAL A 32 46.99 -14.58 -14.10
C VAL A 32 45.97 -13.46 -13.90
N VAL A 33 46.28 -12.24 -14.33
CA VAL A 33 45.37 -11.09 -14.23
C VAL A 33 44.07 -11.34 -15.01
N ILE A 34 44.16 -11.86 -16.23
CA ILE A 34 42.97 -12.25 -17.02
C ILE A 34 42.14 -13.29 -16.27
N GLY A 35 42.78 -14.30 -15.68
CA GLY A 35 42.09 -15.33 -14.88
C GLY A 35 41.33 -14.73 -13.68
N ILE A 36 41.96 -13.80 -12.96
CA ILE A 36 41.34 -13.09 -11.83
C ILE A 36 40.16 -12.23 -12.31
N LEU A 37 40.33 -11.48 -13.40
CA LEU A 37 39.27 -10.64 -13.95
C LEU A 37 38.05 -11.46 -14.40
N ILE A 38 38.27 -12.60 -15.06
CA ILE A 38 37.18 -13.51 -15.44
C ILE A 38 36.47 -14.05 -14.19
N ALA A 39 37.22 -14.48 -13.17
CA ALA A 39 36.63 -14.97 -11.92
C ALA A 39 35.79 -13.90 -11.22
N LEU A 40 36.29 -12.66 -11.14
CA LEU A 40 35.55 -11.52 -10.61
C LEU A 40 34.30 -11.23 -11.45
N GLN A 41 34.39 -11.31 -12.76
CA GLN A 41 33.26 -11.04 -13.65
C GLN A 41 32.16 -12.10 -13.52
N ILE A 42 32.52 -13.39 -13.38
CA ILE A 42 31.57 -14.47 -13.11
C ILE A 42 30.89 -14.25 -11.75
N ASN A 43 31.64 -13.86 -10.72
CA ASN A 43 31.09 -13.57 -9.40
C ASN A 43 30.08 -12.40 -9.46
N ASN A 44 30.47 -11.29 -10.08
CA ASN A 44 29.62 -10.11 -10.25
C ASN A 44 28.35 -10.44 -11.06
N TRP A 45 28.47 -11.27 -12.10
CA TRP A 45 27.31 -11.71 -12.89
C TRP A 45 26.33 -12.56 -12.08
N SER A 46 26.83 -13.50 -11.28
CA SER A 46 26.02 -14.33 -10.38
C SER A 46 25.29 -13.47 -9.34
N GLU A 47 25.98 -12.48 -8.77
CA GLU A 47 25.40 -11.54 -7.81
C GLU A 47 24.33 -10.64 -8.44
N GLN A 48 24.60 -10.12 -9.64
CA GLN A 48 23.62 -9.31 -10.38
C GLN A 48 22.37 -10.12 -10.75
N ASN A 49 22.51 -11.40 -11.10
CA ASN A 49 21.36 -12.28 -11.36
C ASN A 49 20.48 -12.48 -10.12
N LYS A 50 21.10 -12.64 -8.93
CA LYS A 50 20.35 -12.74 -7.67
C LYS A 50 19.60 -11.45 -7.36
N ILE A 51 20.25 -10.30 -7.56
CA ILE A 51 19.61 -8.98 -7.40
C ILE A 51 18.42 -8.83 -8.36
N ASN A 52 18.59 -9.18 -9.63
CA ASN A 52 17.54 -9.08 -10.64
C ASN A 52 16.35 -10.00 -10.33
N ALA A 53 16.61 -11.24 -9.88
CA ALA A 53 15.57 -12.16 -9.46
C ALA A 53 14.76 -11.61 -8.27
N LYS A 54 15.46 -11.05 -7.28
CA LYS A 54 14.81 -10.44 -6.11
C LYS A 54 13.98 -9.21 -6.49
N ARG A 55 14.51 -8.35 -7.35
CA ARG A 55 13.80 -7.20 -7.92
C ARG A 55 12.51 -7.65 -8.62
N ALA A 56 12.57 -8.70 -9.45
CA ALA A 56 11.40 -9.21 -10.16
C ALA A 56 10.29 -9.69 -9.21
N VAL A 57 10.66 -10.39 -8.12
CA VAL A 57 9.71 -10.79 -7.08
C VAL A 57 9.05 -9.57 -6.44
N TYR A 58 9.84 -8.55 -6.06
CA TYR A 58 9.29 -7.32 -5.49
C TYR A 58 8.36 -6.58 -6.45
N MET A 59 8.71 -6.51 -7.74
CA MET A 59 7.84 -5.90 -8.76
C MET A 59 6.50 -6.63 -8.88
N GLN A 60 6.53 -7.95 -8.88
CA GLN A 60 5.30 -8.76 -8.94
C GLN A 60 4.44 -8.55 -7.69
N SER A 61 5.04 -8.54 -6.50
CA SER A 61 4.30 -8.33 -5.25
C SER A 61 3.71 -6.92 -5.17
N LEU A 62 4.46 -5.88 -5.56
CA LEU A 62 3.95 -4.50 -5.64
C LEU A 62 2.78 -4.39 -6.62
N GLN A 63 2.89 -5.00 -7.81
CA GLN A 63 1.79 -5.01 -8.76
C GLN A 63 0.54 -5.71 -8.19
N ASN A 64 0.71 -6.83 -7.50
CA ASN A 64 -0.39 -7.53 -6.87
C ASN A 64 -1.05 -6.67 -5.77
N ASP A 65 -0.25 -6.07 -4.90
CA ASP A 65 -0.73 -5.18 -3.83
C ASP A 65 -1.56 -4.02 -4.40
N LEU A 66 -1.03 -3.35 -5.43
CA LEU A 66 -1.73 -2.24 -6.10
C LEU A 66 -3.01 -2.70 -6.82
N ASN A 67 -3.03 -3.88 -7.42
CA ASN A 67 -4.22 -4.41 -8.08
C ASN A 67 -5.33 -4.71 -7.06
N VAL A 68 -4.98 -5.23 -5.88
CA VAL A 68 -5.92 -5.44 -4.78
C VAL A 68 -6.50 -4.09 -4.34
N ASP A 69 -5.65 -3.09 -4.10
CA ASP A 69 -6.08 -1.75 -3.71
C ASP A 69 -7.03 -1.12 -4.74
N VAL A 70 -6.67 -1.18 -6.02
CA VAL A 70 -7.50 -0.63 -7.12
C VAL A 70 -8.88 -1.30 -7.16
N ASN A 71 -8.94 -2.63 -7.01
CA ASN A 71 -10.21 -3.35 -7.04
C ASN A 71 -11.09 -3.01 -5.84
N GLU A 72 -10.49 -2.90 -4.66
CA GLU A 72 -11.21 -2.52 -3.44
C GLU A 72 -11.72 -1.08 -3.50
N LEU A 73 -10.89 -0.14 -3.97
CA LEU A 73 -11.30 1.25 -4.18
C LEU A 73 -12.44 1.37 -5.20
N LYS A 74 -12.41 0.60 -6.30
CA LYS A 74 -13.50 0.58 -7.28
C LYS A 74 -14.82 0.11 -6.68
N LYS A 75 -14.80 -0.95 -5.87
CA LYS A 75 -16.00 -1.44 -5.19
C LYS A 75 -16.58 -0.38 -4.26
N ARG A 76 -15.72 0.29 -3.50
CA ARG A 76 -16.11 1.37 -2.57
C ARG A 76 -16.72 2.56 -3.28
N ILE A 77 -16.06 3.04 -4.34
CA ILE A 77 -16.59 4.14 -5.17
C ILE A 77 -17.99 3.77 -5.69
N ASN A 78 -18.18 2.52 -6.13
CA ASN A 78 -19.49 2.06 -6.58
C ASN A 78 -20.53 2.04 -5.44
N ASN A 79 -20.18 1.51 -4.26
CA ASN A 79 -21.06 1.49 -3.09
C ASN A 79 -21.47 2.90 -2.67
N ILE A 80 -20.51 3.81 -2.55
CA ILE A 80 -20.73 5.22 -2.21
C ILE A 80 -21.63 5.89 -3.25
N ASN A 81 -21.42 5.64 -4.54
CA ASN A 81 -22.27 6.21 -5.60
C ASN A 81 -23.71 5.70 -5.53
N VAL A 82 -23.91 4.41 -5.22
CA VAL A 82 -25.25 3.85 -5.03
C VAL A 82 -25.92 4.48 -3.80
N GLN A 83 -25.19 4.59 -2.69
CA GLN A 83 -25.70 5.22 -1.47
C GLN A 83 -26.07 6.68 -1.71
N TYR A 84 -25.18 7.46 -2.34
CA TYR A 84 -25.42 8.85 -2.68
C TYR A 84 -26.68 9.05 -3.53
N LYS A 85 -26.91 8.20 -4.53
CA LYS A 85 -28.13 8.25 -5.35
C LYS A 85 -29.39 7.96 -4.53
N ASN A 86 -29.33 6.98 -3.63
CA ASN A 86 -30.46 6.66 -2.76
C ASN A 86 -30.76 7.81 -1.79
N ASP A 87 -29.71 8.42 -1.23
CA ASP A 87 -29.83 9.55 -0.31
C ASP A 87 -30.40 10.79 -1.01
N ASP A 88 -29.97 11.08 -2.25
CA ASP A 88 -30.51 12.19 -3.04
C ASP A 88 -31.98 11.96 -3.43
N ALA A 89 -32.33 10.77 -3.87
CA ALA A 89 -33.72 10.40 -4.17
C ALA A 89 -34.61 10.54 -2.92
N GLU A 90 -34.12 10.10 -1.77
CA GLU A 90 -34.84 10.19 -0.51
C GLU A 90 -34.99 11.64 -0.04
N LYS A 91 -33.94 12.46 -0.16
CA LYS A 91 -33.99 13.89 0.12
C LYS A 91 -35.07 14.58 -0.74
N ASN A 92 -35.10 14.29 -2.03
CA ASN A 92 -36.10 14.84 -2.96
C ASN A 92 -37.52 14.40 -2.58
N ARG A 93 -37.71 13.13 -2.21
CA ARG A 93 -39.00 12.59 -1.76
C ARG A 93 -39.50 13.30 -0.50
N LEU A 94 -38.63 13.47 0.49
CA LEU A 94 -38.98 14.10 1.77
C LEU A 94 -39.16 15.61 1.66
N SER A 95 -38.57 16.25 0.65
CA SER A 95 -38.71 17.69 0.40
C SER A 95 -39.94 18.04 -0.45
N GLY A 96 -40.74 17.04 -0.85
CA GLY A 96 -41.93 17.24 -1.69
C GLY A 96 -43.08 17.91 -0.96
N ALA A 97 -43.93 18.63 -1.69
CA ALA A 97 -45.10 19.35 -1.15
C ALA A 97 -46.17 18.43 -0.51
N GLN A 98 -46.09 17.12 -0.73
CA GLN A 98 -47.00 16.11 -0.16
C GLN A 98 -46.38 15.35 1.03
N THR A 99 -45.19 15.75 1.50
CA THR A 99 -44.56 15.11 2.65
C THR A 99 -45.31 15.43 3.93
N THR A 100 -45.62 14.39 4.71
CA THR A 100 -46.18 14.51 6.06
C THR A 100 -45.12 14.34 7.13
N GLU A 101 -45.36 14.91 8.32
CA GLU A 101 -44.51 14.71 9.49
C GLU A 101 -44.32 13.23 9.83
N ASP A 102 -45.40 12.42 9.75
CA ASP A 102 -45.35 10.97 9.92
C ASP A 102 -44.39 10.27 8.94
N SER A 103 -44.34 10.74 7.68
CA SER A 103 -43.46 10.19 6.66
C SER A 103 -41.98 10.47 6.96
N VAL A 104 -41.69 11.66 7.48
CA VAL A 104 -40.35 12.05 7.95
C VAL A 104 -39.97 11.22 9.17
N LEU A 105 -40.85 11.15 10.17
CA LEU A 105 -40.63 10.42 11.41
C LEU A 105 -40.38 8.92 11.16
N ALA A 106 -41.19 8.30 10.31
CA ALA A 106 -41.03 6.91 9.92
C ALA A 106 -39.70 6.65 9.22
N ARG A 107 -39.19 7.60 8.44
CA ARG A 107 -37.86 7.50 7.83
C ARG A 107 -36.76 7.64 8.87
N VAL A 108 -36.83 8.63 9.75
CA VAL A 108 -35.83 8.87 10.80
C VAL A 108 -35.68 7.63 11.69
N LYS A 109 -36.80 6.99 12.07
CA LYS A 109 -36.82 5.73 12.82
C LYS A 109 -36.08 4.58 12.12
N ARG A 110 -36.06 4.55 10.80
CA ARG A 110 -35.40 3.52 9.98
C ARG A 110 -34.08 4.00 9.37
N LEU A 111 -33.53 5.13 9.83
CA LEU A 111 -32.20 5.56 9.40
C LEU A 111 -31.17 4.56 9.92
N ASN A 112 -30.73 3.69 9.01
CA ASN A 112 -29.57 2.86 9.23
C ASN A 112 -28.36 3.58 8.63
N ILE A 113 -27.48 4.04 9.51
CA ILE A 113 -26.21 4.62 9.12
C ILE A 113 -25.23 3.46 8.94
N PHE A 114 -24.96 3.11 7.69
CA PHE A 114 -23.85 2.20 7.38
C PHE A 114 -22.56 3.01 7.31
N LEU A 115 -21.67 2.76 8.27
CA LEU A 115 -20.32 3.30 8.29
C LEU A 115 -19.41 2.33 7.55
N GLU A 116 -19.08 2.62 6.29
CA GLU A 116 -18.05 1.88 5.59
C GLU A 116 -16.69 2.23 6.22
N THR A 117 -16.10 1.28 6.95
CA THR A 117 -14.78 1.45 7.57
C THR A 117 -13.72 1.67 6.49
N TYR A 118 -12.71 2.50 6.78
CA TYR A 118 -11.59 2.74 5.88
C TYR A 118 -10.97 1.43 5.37
N ALA A 119 -10.73 1.32 4.05
CA ALA A 119 -9.86 0.28 3.53
C ALA A 119 -8.43 0.66 3.87
N GLU A 120 -7.73 -0.19 4.62
CA GLU A 120 -6.28 -0.06 4.70
C GLU A 120 -5.69 -0.33 3.31
N PHE A 121 -4.80 0.56 2.87
CA PHE A 121 -4.00 0.31 1.67
C PHE A 121 -3.05 -0.86 1.90
N ASN A 122 -2.87 -1.68 0.87
CA ASN A 122 -1.96 -2.80 0.91
C ASN A 122 -0.51 -2.33 0.75
N ASN A 123 0.08 -1.89 1.86
CA ASN A 123 1.46 -1.41 1.92
C ASN A 123 2.45 -2.51 2.35
N ASN A 124 2.06 -3.79 2.27
CA ASN A 124 2.86 -4.91 2.77
C ASN A 124 4.23 -4.98 2.09
N THR A 125 4.27 -4.97 0.75
CA THR A 125 5.54 -5.04 0.02
C THR A 125 6.37 -3.78 0.20
N PHE A 126 5.74 -2.60 0.21
CA PHE A 126 6.44 -1.34 0.47
C PHE A 126 7.09 -1.34 1.86
N ASN A 127 6.34 -1.70 2.90
CA ASN A 127 6.85 -1.80 4.27
C ASN A 127 7.98 -2.82 4.38
N SER A 128 7.86 -3.96 3.69
CA SER A 128 8.93 -4.95 3.63
C SER A 128 10.21 -4.37 3.02
N LEU A 129 10.12 -3.69 1.87
CA LEU A 129 11.26 -3.05 1.19
C LEU A 129 11.93 -1.97 2.03
N ILE A 130 11.15 -1.20 2.80
CA ILE A 130 11.70 -0.19 3.73
C ILE A 130 12.40 -0.89 4.91
N SER A 131 11.76 -1.87 5.52
CA SER A 131 12.30 -2.56 6.70
C SER A 131 13.54 -3.39 6.39
N SER A 132 13.65 -3.94 5.18
CA SER A 132 14.82 -4.71 4.74
C SER A 132 15.94 -3.82 4.18
N GLY A 133 15.69 -2.54 3.90
CA GLY A 133 16.64 -1.66 3.23
C GLY A 133 16.80 -1.95 1.73
N GLU A 134 15.90 -2.73 1.14
CA GLU A 134 16.01 -3.21 -0.24
C GLU A 134 15.25 -2.35 -1.26
N ILE A 135 14.65 -1.26 -0.81
CA ILE A 135 13.97 -0.29 -1.67
C ILE A 135 14.88 0.25 -2.80
N ASP A 136 16.20 0.31 -2.57
CA ASP A 136 17.17 0.77 -3.56
C ASP A 136 17.34 -0.18 -4.75
N LEU A 137 16.96 -1.46 -4.60
CA LEU A 137 16.97 -2.44 -5.69
C LEU A 137 16.00 -2.06 -6.83
N LEU A 138 15.01 -1.22 -6.54
CA LEU A 138 13.99 -0.83 -7.51
C LEU A 138 14.46 0.27 -8.48
N GLY A 139 15.55 0.96 -8.14
CA GLY A 139 16.01 2.15 -8.84
C GLY A 139 15.34 3.43 -8.32
N PRO A 140 15.96 4.60 -8.57
CA PRO A 140 15.59 5.86 -7.93
C PRO A 140 14.19 6.37 -8.33
N GLU A 141 13.81 6.17 -9.59
CA GLU A 141 12.50 6.62 -10.12
C GLU A 141 11.35 5.91 -9.40
N LEU A 142 11.31 4.59 -9.47
CA LEU A 142 10.25 3.79 -8.85
C LEU A 142 10.25 3.91 -7.33
N LYS A 143 11.43 4.02 -6.70
CA LYS A 143 11.55 4.33 -5.28
C LYS A 143 10.80 5.63 -4.93
N ASN A 144 11.05 6.70 -5.67
CA ASN A 144 10.42 8.00 -5.43
C ASN A 144 8.90 7.97 -5.68
N GLU A 145 8.45 7.25 -6.70
CA GLU A 145 7.03 7.04 -6.97
C GLU A 145 6.33 6.32 -5.81
N LEU A 146 6.93 5.25 -5.27
CA LEU A 146 6.39 4.51 -4.14
C LEU A 146 6.32 5.36 -2.87
N PHE A 147 7.36 6.16 -2.58
CA PHE A 147 7.31 7.10 -1.45
C PHE A 147 6.22 8.16 -1.63
N THR A 148 6.04 8.66 -2.85
CA THR A 148 4.99 9.64 -3.16
C THR A 148 3.61 9.02 -2.98
N LEU A 149 3.41 7.81 -3.50
CA LEU A 149 2.18 7.06 -3.32
C LEU A 149 1.88 6.83 -1.83
N ASN A 150 2.85 6.33 -1.06
CA ASN A 150 2.69 6.11 0.37
C ASN A 150 2.31 7.40 1.11
N LYS A 151 2.95 8.53 0.77
CA LYS A 151 2.58 9.83 1.35
C LYS A 151 1.14 10.23 1.03
N MET A 152 0.68 9.99 -0.19
CA MET A 152 -0.70 10.28 -0.60
C MET A 152 -1.70 9.38 0.14
N GLN A 153 -1.37 8.10 0.29
CA GLN A 153 -2.16 7.12 1.03
C GLN A 153 -2.29 7.50 2.51
N GLU A 154 -1.19 7.81 3.19
CA GLU A 154 -1.22 8.26 4.59
C GLU A 154 -2.05 9.53 4.79
N LYS A 155 -1.93 10.49 3.88
CA LYS A 155 -2.75 11.71 3.91
C LYS A 155 -4.25 11.39 3.72
N ALA A 156 -4.58 10.47 2.83
CA ALA A 156 -5.96 10.03 2.63
C ALA A 156 -6.52 9.33 3.88
N LYS A 157 -5.72 8.46 4.52
CA LYS A 157 -6.08 7.79 5.77
C LYS A 157 -6.34 8.79 6.89
N GLN A 158 -5.42 9.73 7.07
CA GLN A 158 -5.56 10.79 8.08
C GLN A 158 -6.82 11.65 7.82
N SER A 159 -7.04 12.07 6.57
CA SER A 159 -8.22 12.87 6.23
C SER A 159 -9.52 12.10 6.46
N TYR A 160 -9.56 10.81 6.12
CA TYR A 160 -10.71 9.97 6.40
C TYR A 160 -10.97 9.88 7.90
N ASN A 161 -9.96 9.59 8.72
CA ASN A 161 -10.12 9.45 10.16
C ASN A 161 -10.67 10.74 10.79
N ILE A 162 -10.14 11.91 10.41
CA ILE A 162 -10.65 13.19 10.90
C ILE A 162 -12.13 13.40 10.56
N HIS A 163 -12.54 13.04 9.34
CA HIS A 163 -13.96 13.15 8.94
C HIS A 163 -14.83 12.12 9.63
N PHE A 164 -14.32 10.90 9.80
CA PHE A 164 -15.01 9.82 10.49
C PHE A 164 -15.24 10.14 11.96
N ASP A 165 -14.24 10.66 12.67
CA ASP A 165 -14.36 11.04 14.07
C ASP A 165 -15.40 12.14 14.27
N LYS A 166 -15.34 13.20 13.45
CA LYS A 166 -16.35 14.27 13.47
C LYS A 166 -17.75 13.76 13.16
N TYR A 167 -17.86 12.85 12.20
CA TYR A 167 -19.13 12.23 11.85
C TYR A 167 -19.67 11.41 13.03
N LEU A 168 -18.82 10.59 13.64
CA LEU A 168 -19.18 9.74 14.77
C LEU A 168 -19.61 10.59 15.97
N ASP A 169 -18.89 11.66 16.29
CA ASP A 169 -19.27 12.59 17.36
C ASP A 169 -20.64 13.21 17.13
N ASN A 170 -20.91 13.69 15.91
CA ASN A 170 -22.21 14.24 15.54
C ASN A 170 -23.31 13.18 15.64
N TYR A 171 -23.05 11.97 15.16
CA TYR A 171 -23.98 10.86 15.24
C TYR A 171 -24.27 10.44 16.69
N LEU A 172 -23.26 10.36 17.55
CA LEU A 172 -23.41 10.02 18.96
C LEU A 172 -24.18 11.11 19.71
N ASN A 173 -23.89 12.39 19.45
CA ASN A 173 -24.64 13.50 20.03
C ASN A 173 -26.12 13.45 19.59
N PHE A 174 -26.38 13.22 18.30
CA PHE A 174 -27.72 13.06 17.77
C PHE A 174 -28.45 11.86 18.37
N SER A 175 -27.82 10.69 18.38
CA SER A 175 -28.42 9.45 18.87
C SER A 175 -28.62 9.43 20.39
N SER A 176 -27.87 10.25 21.14
CA SER A 176 -28.10 10.44 22.58
C SER A 176 -29.40 11.19 22.90
N LYS A 177 -29.88 12.01 21.95
CA LYS A 177 -31.13 12.77 22.06
C LYS A 177 -32.29 12.07 21.39
N TYR A 178 -32.03 11.36 20.28
CA TYR A 178 -33.05 10.72 19.47
C TYR A 178 -32.73 9.23 19.27
N PRO A 179 -33.64 8.30 19.57
CA PRO A 179 -33.39 6.88 19.40
C PRO A 179 -33.36 6.51 17.91
N VAL A 180 -32.17 6.52 17.30
CA VAL A 180 -31.96 6.14 15.88
C VAL A 180 -30.91 5.04 15.73
N GLY A 181 -31.06 4.19 14.71
CA GLY A 181 -30.08 3.16 14.32
C GLY A 181 -30.27 1.79 14.99
N ARG A 182 -29.50 0.79 14.53
CA ARG A 182 -29.63 -0.63 14.94
C ARG A 182 -29.39 -0.91 16.44
N TYR A 183 -28.67 -0.03 17.14
CA TYR A 183 -28.37 -0.18 18.57
C TYR A 183 -29.43 0.44 19.49
N THR A 184 -30.48 1.05 18.90
CA THR A 184 -31.67 1.53 19.61
C THR A 184 -32.93 0.79 19.16
N GLU A 185 -32.79 -0.42 18.59
CA GLU A 185 -33.89 -1.33 18.23
C GLU A 185 -34.72 -1.73 19.46
N LEU A 186 -35.53 -0.79 19.95
CA LEU A 186 -36.72 -1.07 20.70
C LEU A 186 -37.84 -1.11 19.66
N ASP A 187 -38.02 -2.27 19.02
CA ASP A 187 -38.99 -2.47 17.94
C ASP A 187 -40.43 -2.05 18.33
N SER A 188 -40.74 -2.02 19.64
CA SER A 188 -41.97 -1.50 20.23
C SER A 188 -41.86 -1.42 21.77
N GLY A 189 -42.84 -0.83 22.44
CA GLY A 189 -42.98 -0.89 23.91
C GLY A 189 -42.87 0.46 24.64
N THR A 190 -43.07 0.44 25.95
CA THR A 190 -43.20 1.65 26.79
C THR A 190 -42.00 2.58 26.70
N LEU A 191 -40.78 2.04 26.67
CA LEU A 191 -39.55 2.82 26.57
C LEU A 191 -39.41 3.51 25.20
N ASN A 192 -39.72 2.79 24.11
CA ASN A 192 -39.74 3.38 22.77
C ASN A 192 -40.79 4.49 22.66
N ASN A 193 -42.02 4.22 23.12
CA ASN A 193 -43.11 5.19 23.11
C ASN A 193 -42.77 6.43 23.96
N TYR A 194 -42.17 6.25 25.13
CA TYR A 194 -41.74 7.35 26.01
C TYR A 194 -40.67 8.23 25.33
N LEU A 195 -39.64 7.62 24.74
CA LEU A 195 -38.55 8.34 24.07
C LEU A 195 -39.05 9.17 22.86
N TRP A 196 -40.01 8.66 22.09
CA TRP A 196 -40.61 9.42 20.98
C TRP A 196 -41.73 10.39 21.39
N GLN A 197 -42.27 10.31 22.62
CA GLN A 197 -43.31 11.23 23.12
C GLN A 197 -42.75 12.47 23.84
N HIS A 198 -41.52 12.40 24.35
CA HIS A 198 -40.93 13.45 25.20
C HIS A 198 -39.78 14.23 24.53
N ASN A 199 -39.54 13.98 23.25
CA ASN A 199 -38.55 14.72 22.48
C ASN A 199 -39.17 15.96 21.82
N ASP A 200 -38.58 17.13 22.00
CA ASP A 200 -39.03 18.37 21.36
C ASP A 200 -38.52 18.41 19.91
N TYR A 201 -39.40 18.08 18.96
CA TYR A 201 -39.07 18.05 17.53
C TYR A 201 -38.95 19.46 16.92
N LYS A 202 -39.24 20.52 17.67
CA LYS A 202 -39.10 21.91 17.19
C LYS A 202 -37.65 22.31 16.90
N GLU A 203 -36.66 21.57 17.40
CA GLU A 203 -35.25 21.83 17.09
C GLU A 203 -34.85 21.46 15.64
N PHE A 204 -35.72 20.79 14.87
CA PHE A 204 -35.45 20.38 13.49
C PHE A 204 -35.91 21.38 12.41
N TRP A 205 -36.61 22.46 12.78
CA TRP A 205 -37.26 23.38 11.84
C TRP A 205 -36.79 24.83 12.02
#